data_AF-A0AAD7ZQ14-F1
#
_entry.id   AF-A0AAD7ZQ14-F1
#
_cell.length_a   1.000
_cell.length_b   1.000
_cell.length_c   1.000
_cell.angle_alpha   90.00
_cell.angle_beta   90.00
_cell.angle_gamma   90.00
#
_symmetry.space_group_name_H-M   'P 1'
#
loop_
_entity.id
_entity.type
_entity.pdbx_description
1 polymer ?
#
loop_
_entity_poly.entity_id
_entity_poly.type
_entity_poly.pdbx_seq_one_letter_code
_entity_poly.pdbx_strand_id
1 'polypeptide(L)'
;HKNVRLFITQCGLQSLQEAVYHAVPLLGIPFFSDQKYNGKKIQESGIGLVHHFKDLTKQSLQHAINEIINKTSFRENIEKLSALSKDEPETSLERLIWWTEYVIRNKGAKHLRSAAIDLHWYQYLLLDVSVFIFIIFSIIVIILHNFITFMSCSLMKIVKIKIKKY
;
A
#
# COMPACT_ATOMS: atom_id res chain seq x y z
N HIS A 1 -13.76 16.66 -15.70
CA HIS A 1 -14.64 17.63 -16.38
C HIS A 1 -14.29 19.05 -15.92
N LYS A 2 -14.35 20.08 -16.78
CA LYS A 2 -13.90 21.46 -16.48
C LYS A 2 -14.60 22.14 -15.29
N ASN A 3 -15.79 21.69 -14.93
CA ASN A 3 -16.59 22.25 -13.82
C ASN A 3 -16.27 21.60 -12.45
N VAL A 4 -15.40 20.59 -12.39
CA VAL A 4 -15.05 19.94 -11.12
C VAL A 4 -14.08 20.84 -10.36
N ARG A 5 -14.45 21.25 -9.14
CA ARG A 5 -13.67 22.18 -8.31
C ARG A 5 -12.92 21.51 -7.16
N LEU A 6 -13.33 20.31 -6.78
CA LEU A 6 -12.80 19.57 -5.64
C LEU A 6 -13.01 18.08 -5.86
N PHE A 7 -12.04 17.26 -5.46
CA PHE A 7 -12.16 15.82 -5.39
C PHE A 7 -11.95 15.32 -3.95
N ILE A 8 -12.97 14.68 -3.40
CA ILE A 8 -12.90 14.04 -2.07
C ILE A 8 -12.44 12.59 -2.26
N THR A 9 -11.36 12.19 -1.58
CA THR A 9 -10.72 10.88 -1.79
C THR A 9 -10.19 10.29 -0.50
N GLN A 10 -9.99 8.98 -0.46
CA GLN A 10 -9.26 8.30 0.60
C GLN A 10 -7.74 8.48 0.55
N CYS A 11 -7.19 9.32 -0.34
CA CYS A 11 -5.75 9.51 -0.56
C CYS A 11 -5.04 8.28 -1.18
N GLY A 12 -5.73 7.50 -2.02
CA GLY A 12 -5.07 6.46 -2.80
C GLY A 12 -4.13 7.06 -3.85
N LEU A 13 -3.01 6.39 -4.15
CA LEU A 13 -2.01 6.88 -5.11
C LEU A 13 -2.61 7.18 -6.50
N GLN A 14 -3.46 6.29 -7.01
CA GLN A 14 -4.11 6.46 -8.31
C GLN A 14 -5.05 7.68 -8.32
N SER A 15 -5.85 7.86 -7.27
CA SER A 15 -6.72 9.04 -7.14
C SER A 15 -5.92 10.34 -7.06
N LEU A 16 -4.78 10.32 -6.36
CA LEU A 16 -3.88 11.46 -6.29
C LEU A 16 -3.30 11.79 -7.68
N GLN A 17 -2.84 10.79 -8.42
CA GLN A 17 -2.32 10.96 -9.77
C GLN A 17 -3.38 11.52 -10.73
N GLU A 18 -4.61 11.01 -10.68
CA GLU A 18 -5.72 11.49 -11.50
C GLU A 18 -6.06 12.96 -11.16
N ALA A 19 -6.11 13.30 -9.88
CA ALA A 19 -6.38 14.65 -9.42
C ALA A 19 -5.31 15.65 -9.88
N VAL A 20 -4.04 15.27 -9.76
CA VAL A 20 -2.91 16.06 -10.25
C VAL A 20 -2.98 16.20 -11.77
N TYR A 21 -3.19 15.10 -12.49
CA TYR A 21 -3.28 15.12 -13.95
C TYR A 21 -4.43 16.02 -14.43
N HIS A 22 -5.56 16.04 -13.75
CA HIS A 22 -6.70 16.91 -14.09
C HIS A 22 -6.71 18.26 -13.37
N ALA A 23 -5.68 18.57 -12.58
CA ALA A 23 -5.55 19.80 -11.80
C ALA A 23 -6.75 20.07 -10.86
N VAL A 24 -7.33 19.04 -10.25
CA VAL A 24 -8.48 19.16 -9.34
C VAL A 24 -8.01 19.09 -7.88
N PRO A 25 -8.15 20.17 -7.08
CA PRO A 25 -7.77 20.17 -5.67
C PRO A 25 -8.42 19.05 -4.86
N LEU A 26 -7.78 18.66 -3.76
CA LEU A 26 -8.10 17.45 -3.02
C LEU A 26 -8.62 17.72 -1.61
N LEU A 27 -9.63 16.96 -1.18
CA LEU A 27 -9.93 16.74 0.22
C LEU A 27 -9.69 15.26 0.55
N GLY A 28 -8.63 14.99 1.31
CA GLY A 28 -8.21 13.66 1.69
C GLY A 28 -8.86 13.18 3.00
N ILE A 29 -9.31 11.93 3.02
CA ILE A 29 -9.86 11.24 4.19
C ILE A 29 -9.24 9.84 4.28
N PRO A 30 -7.99 9.71 4.79
CA PRO A 30 -7.27 8.45 4.79
C PRO A 30 -7.84 7.44 5.78
N PHE A 31 -7.90 6.17 5.38
CA PHE A 31 -8.37 5.03 6.17
C PHE A 31 -7.24 4.05 6.52
N PHE A 32 -6.46 3.58 5.55
CA PHE A 32 -5.48 2.50 5.76
C PHE A 32 -4.22 2.61 4.89
N SER A 33 -3.17 1.85 5.25
CA SER A 33 -1.94 1.70 4.46
C SER A 33 -1.22 3.05 4.18
N ASP A 34 -0.80 3.25 2.93
CA ASP A 34 -0.07 4.36 2.34
C ASP A 34 -0.88 5.66 2.28
N GLN A 35 -2.19 5.61 2.50
CA GLN A 35 -3.09 6.76 2.38
C GLN A 35 -2.71 7.90 3.33
N LYS A 36 -2.21 7.60 4.54
CA LYS A 36 -1.72 8.63 5.47
C LYS A 36 -0.50 9.36 4.91
N TYR A 37 0.41 8.62 4.30
CA TYR A 37 1.61 9.18 3.67
C TYR A 37 1.25 10.02 2.44
N ASN A 38 0.36 9.53 1.58
CA ASN A 38 -0.14 10.29 0.43
C ASN A 38 -0.91 11.54 0.88
N GLY A 39 -1.71 11.43 1.95
CA GLY A 39 -2.38 12.59 2.57
C GLY A 39 -1.38 13.65 3.04
N LYS A 40 -0.28 13.24 3.67
CA LYS A 40 0.77 14.17 4.06
C LYS A 40 1.35 14.90 2.84
N LYS A 41 1.59 14.20 1.72
CA LYS A 41 2.03 14.83 0.46
C LYS A 41 1.03 15.84 -0.08
N ILE A 42 -0.27 15.58 0.03
CA ILE A 42 -1.33 16.53 -0.37
C ILE A 42 -1.18 17.84 0.41
N GLN A 43 -0.99 17.75 1.73
CA GLN A 43 -0.82 18.92 2.60
C GLN A 43 0.50 19.64 2.34
N GLU A 44 1.62 18.91 2.28
CA GLU A 44 2.96 19.46 2.05
C GLU A 44 3.06 20.16 0.68
N SER A 45 2.37 19.63 -0.33
CA SER A 45 2.33 20.25 -1.67
C SER A 45 1.31 21.40 -1.76
N GLY A 46 0.49 21.61 -0.72
CA GLY A 46 -0.52 22.65 -0.70
C GLY A 46 -1.60 22.49 -1.78
N ILE A 47 -1.89 21.26 -2.21
CA ILE A 47 -2.88 20.94 -3.26
C ILE A 47 -4.23 20.48 -2.68
N GLY A 48 -4.34 20.45 -1.35
CA GLY A 48 -5.55 20.04 -0.67
C GLY A 48 -5.43 20.04 0.85
N LEU A 49 -6.53 19.65 1.50
CA LEU A 49 -6.58 19.42 2.95
C LEU A 49 -6.79 17.93 3.23
N VAL A 50 -6.47 17.52 4.45
CA VAL A 50 -6.66 16.14 4.91
C VAL A 50 -7.35 16.14 6.27
N HIS A 51 -8.40 15.35 6.40
CA HIS A 51 -9.09 15.11 7.66
C HIS A 51 -9.01 13.64 8.04
N HIS A 52 -8.76 13.37 9.32
CA HIS A 52 -8.91 12.03 9.84
C HIS A 52 -10.38 11.64 9.90
N PHE A 53 -10.69 10.43 9.45
CA PHE A 53 -12.06 9.92 9.44
C PHE A 53 -12.76 10.00 10.81
N LYS A 54 -12.01 9.78 11.91
CA LYS A 54 -12.52 9.82 13.28
C LYS A 54 -12.96 11.22 13.73
N ASP A 55 -12.38 12.27 13.15
CA ASP A 55 -12.61 13.67 13.53
C ASP A 55 -13.55 14.38 12.54
N LEU A 56 -14.11 13.62 11.60
CA LEU A 56 -14.96 14.14 10.54
C LEU A 56 -16.37 14.42 11.08
N THR A 57 -16.79 15.66 10.98
CA THR A 57 -18.14 16.14 11.30
C THR A 57 -18.72 16.85 10.08
N LYS A 58 -20.04 17.08 10.07
CA LYS A 58 -20.67 17.88 9.01
C LYS A 58 -20.01 19.27 8.90
N GLN A 59 -19.71 19.89 10.05
CA GLN A 59 -19.13 21.22 10.13
C GLN A 59 -17.69 21.24 9.61
N SER A 60 -16.85 20.28 10.03
CA SER A 60 -15.46 20.21 9.55
C SER A 60 -15.39 19.90 8.05
N LEU A 61 -16.23 19.01 7.55
CA LEU A 61 -16.34 18.72 6.12
C LEU A 61 -16.76 19.96 5.32
N GLN A 62 -17.81 20.65 5.73
CA GLN A 62 -18.29 21.85 5.06
C GLN A 62 -17.24 22.98 5.08
N HIS A 63 -16.53 23.14 6.20
CA HIS A 63 -15.45 24.10 6.32
C HIS A 63 -14.30 23.79 5.34
N ALA A 64 -13.83 22.54 5.31
CA ALA A 64 -12.73 22.14 4.43
C ALA A 64 -13.09 22.28 2.94
N ILE A 65 -14.33 21.92 2.56
CA ILE A 65 -14.83 22.14 1.20
C ILE A 65 -14.78 23.63 0.85
N ASN A 66 -15.33 24.49 1.71
CA ASN A 66 -15.35 25.93 1.50
C ASN A 66 -13.95 26.54 1.44
N GLU A 67 -13.02 26.06 2.26
CA GLU A 67 -11.64 26.54 2.25
C GLU A 67 -10.96 26.22 0.91
N ILE A 68 -11.04 24.97 0.47
CA ILE A 68 -10.38 24.53 -0.76
C ILE A 68 -10.95 25.22 -1.99
N ILE A 69 -12.28 25.36 -2.09
CA ILE A 69 -12.89 25.93 -3.30
C ILE A 69 -12.71 27.46 -3.38
N ASN A 70 -12.56 28.17 -2.25
CA ASN A 70 -12.50 29.63 -2.22
C ASN A 70 -11.06 30.17 -2.15
N LYS A 71 -10.10 29.40 -1.63
CA LYS A 71 -8.69 29.82 -1.55
C LYS A 71 -7.96 29.43 -2.84
N THR A 72 -7.49 30.44 -3.59
CA THR A 72 -6.85 30.21 -4.90
C THR A 72 -5.55 29.41 -4.82
N SER A 73 -4.83 29.48 -3.69
CA SER A 73 -3.54 28.80 -3.52
C SER A 73 -3.60 27.29 -3.81
N PHE A 74 -4.69 26.60 -3.43
CA PHE A 74 -4.82 25.17 -3.71
C PHE A 74 -4.94 24.88 -5.21
N ARG A 75 -5.68 25.75 -5.93
CA ARG A 75 -5.85 25.66 -7.37
C ARG A 75 -4.55 25.97 -8.10
N GLU A 76 -3.87 27.06 -7.73
CA GLU A 76 -2.59 27.46 -8.32
C GLU A 76 -1.51 26.39 -8.13
N ASN A 77 -1.41 25.82 -6.92
CA ASN A 77 -0.43 24.77 -6.60
C ASN A 77 -0.70 23.50 -7.42
N ILE A 78 -1.95 23.07 -7.54
CA ILE A 78 -2.26 21.85 -8.29
C ILE A 78 -2.17 22.06 -9.80
N GLU A 79 -2.44 23.26 -10.32
CA GLU A 79 -2.18 23.59 -11.73
C GLU A 79 -0.69 23.53 -12.05
N LYS A 80 0.14 24.09 -11.17
CA LYS A 80 1.60 24.00 -11.30
C LYS A 80 2.07 22.54 -11.29
N LEU A 81 1.56 21.75 -10.35
CA LEU A 81 1.91 20.33 -10.27
C LEU A 81 1.38 19.52 -11.47
N SER A 82 0.21 19.86 -11.99
CA SER A 82 -0.35 19.27 -13.20
C SER A 82 0.50 19.55 -14.43
N ALA A 83 0.98 20.79 -14.57
CA ALA A 83 1.87 21.18 -15.66
C ALA A 83 3.17 20.38 -15.60
N LEU A 84 3.81 20.31 -14.42
CA LEU A 84 5.01 19.49 -14.22
C LEU A 84 4.77 18.01 -14.48
N SER A 85 3.62 17.47 -14.10
CA SER A 85 3.28 16.06 -14.32
C SER A 85 3.01 15.71 -15.79
N LYS A 86 2.67 16.70 -16.62
CA LYS A 86 2.41 16.54 -18.06
C LYS A 86 3.62 16.89 -18.91
N ASP A 87 4.65 17.47 -18.30
CA ASP A 87 5.92 17.78 -18.94
C ASP A 87 6.75 16.51 -19.09
N GLU A 88 6.26 15.61 -19.95
CA GLU A 88 6.96 14.40 -20.38
C GLU A 88 7.44 14.58 -21.84
N PRO A 89 8.60 14.02 -22.23
CA PRO A 89 9.14 14.16 -23.58
C PRO A 89 8.28 13.53 -24.68
N GLU A 90 7.44 12.57 -24.31
CA GLU A 90 6.55 11.83 -25.20
C GLU A 90 5.16 11.75 -24.55
N THR A 91 4.11 11.82 -25.35
CA THR A 91 2.75 11.59 -24.85
C THR A 91 2.56 10.14 -24.41
N SER A 92 1.59 9.88 -23.53
CA SER A 92 1.29 8.50 -23.10
C SER A 92 0.92 7.58 -24.27
N LEU A 93 0.33 8.12 -25.34
CA LEU A 93 0.00 7.37 -26.55
C LEU A 93 1.25 7.02 -27.37
N GLU A 94 2.14 7.99 -27.60
CA GLU A 94 3.41 7.74 -28.32
C GLU A 94 4.26 6.72 -27.58
N ARG A 95 4.39 6.86 -26.25
CA ARG A 95 5.09 5.90 -25.40
C ARG A 95 4.48 4.49 -25.52
N LEU A 96 3.15 4.37 -25.54
CA LEU A 96 2.46 3.09 -25.73
C LEU A 96 2.75 2.47 -27.10
N ILE A 97 2.70 3.27 -28.17
CA ILE A 97 3.01 2.83 -29.54
C ILE A 97 4.44 2.31 -29.57
N TRP A 98 5.39 3.09 -29.04
CA TRP A 98 6.80 2.72 -29.03
C TRP A 98 7.06 1.40 -28.31
N TRP A 99 6.47 1.18 -27.13
CA TRP A 99 6.63 -0.07 -26.38
C TRP A 99 5.95 -1.25 -27.09
N THR A 100 4.81 -1.02 -27.75
CA THR A 100 4.15 -2.05 -28.55
C THR A 100 5.03 -2.48 -29.72
N GLU A 101 5.58 -1.52 -30.47
CA GLU A 101 6.54 -1.77 -31.54
C GLU A 101 7.82 -2.42 -31.02
N TYR A 102 8.31 -2.03 -29.84
CA TYR A 102 9.44 -2.67 -29.16
C TYR A 102 9.21 -4.17 -28.95
N VAL A 103 8.02 -4.56 -28.47
CA VAL A 103 7.71 -5.97 -28.25
C VAL A 103 7.63 -6.71 -29.58
N ILE A 104 7.00 -6.13 -30.60
CA ILE A 104 6.87 -6.73 -31.94
C ILE A 104 8.25 -6.93 -32.58
N ARG A 105 9.08 -5.87 -32.64
CA ARG A 105 10.40 -5.91 -33.29
C ARG A 105 11.37 -6.88 -32.61
N ASN A 106 11.21 -7.08 -31.30
CA ASN A 106 12.00 -8.03 -30.51
C ASN A 106 11.30 -9.40 -30.34
N LYS A 107 10.33 -9.74 -31.20
CA LYS A 107 9.66 -11.05 -31.23
C LYS A 107 9.13 -11.49 -29.86
N GLY A 108 8.49 -10.57 -29.15
CA GLY A 108 7.91 -10.79 -27.82
C GLY A 108 8.78 -10.34 -26.65
N ALA A 109 9.97 -9.77 -26.89
CA ALA A 109 10.85 -9.21 -25.86
C ALA A 109 11.05 -10.13 -24.63
N LYS A 110 11.45 -11.39 -24.89
CA LYS A 110 11.56 -12.44 -23.85
C LYS A 110 12.43 -12.05 -22.65
N HIS A 111 13.41 -11.18 -22.85
CA HIS A 111 14.29 -10.65 -21.80
C HIS A 111 13.62 -9.67 -20.84
N LEU A 112 12.50 -9.05 -21.21
CA LEU A 112 11.68 -8.21 -20.32
C LEU A 112 10.56 -8.99 -19.64
N ARG A 113 10.31 -10.23 -20.07
CA ARG A 113 9.27 -11.08 -19.50
C ARG A 113 9.77 -11.69 -18.20
N SER A 114 8.94 -11.66 -17.16
CA SER A 114 9.26 -12.36 -15.91
C SER A 114 9.38 -13.87 -16.17
N ALA A 115 10.46 -14.47 -15.67
CA ALA A 115 10.67 -15.92 -15.72
C ALA A 115 9.57 -16.69 -14.95
N ALA A 116 8.86 -16.02 -14.04
CA ALA A 116 7.78 -16.62 -13.26
C ALA A 116 6.58 -17.09 -14.12
N ILE A 117 6.39 -16.52 -15.32
CA ILE A 117 5.30 -16.88 -16.23
C ILE A 117 5.48 -18.29 -16.81
N ASP A 118 6.73 -18.75 -16.95
CA ASP A 118 7.04 -20.06 -17.51
C ASP A 118 7.10 -21.16 -16.42
N LEU A 119 6.88 -20.80 -15.14
CA LEU A 119 6.88 -21.76 -14.04
C LEU A 119 5.55 -22.53 -13.97
N HIS A 120 5.63 -23.78 -13.53
CA HIS A 120 4.43 -24.52 -13.16
C HIS A 120 3.77 -23.87 -11.94
N TRP A 121 2.45 -24.00 -11.84
CA TRP A 121 1.65 -23.37 -10.76
C TRP A 121 2.17 -23.70 -9.35
N TYR A 122 2.68 -24.92 -9.13
CA TYR A 122 3.22 -25.33 -7.82
C TYR A 122 4.60 -24.73 -7.50
N GLN A 123 5.43 -24.47 -8.52
CA GLN A 123 6.71 -23.76 -8.36
C GLN A 123 6.47 -22.27 -8.14
N TYR A 124 5.52 -21.70 -8.88
CA TYR A 124 5.09 -20.32 -8.71
C TYR A 124 4.56 -20.05 -7.29
N LEU A 125 3.79 -20.99 -6.73
CA LEU A 125 3.28 -20.91 -5.35
C LEU A 125 4.29 -21.37 -4.27
N LEU A 126 5.50 -21.81 -4.65
CA LEU A 126 6.55 -22.27 -3.74
C LEU A 126 6.03 -23.32 -2.72
N LEU A 127 5.28 -24.32 -3.21
CA LEU A 127 4.68 -25.33 -2.33
C LEU A 127 5.71 -26.18 -1.60
N ASP A 128 6.84 -26.46 -2.25
CA ASP A 128 7.98 -27.15 -1.65
C ASP A 128 8.55 -26.38 -0.46
N VAL A 129 8.77 -25.07 -0.62
CA VAL A 129 9.24 -24.19 0.46
C VAL A 129 8.20 -24.10 1.58
N SER A 130 6.92 -24.02 1.23
CA SER A 130 5.82 -23.95 2.20
C SER A 130 5.75 -25.21 3.07
N VAL A 131 5.85 -26.39 2.44
CA VAL A 131 5.89 -27.69 3.15
C VAL A 131 7.14 -27.78 4.02
N PHE A 132 8.30 -27.35 3.51
CA PHE A 132 9.54 -27.35 4.29
C PHE A 132 9.44 -26.48 5.56
N ILE A 133 8.90 -25.26 5.43
CA ILE A 133 8.66 -24.37 6.58
C ILE A 133 7.66 -25.00 7.56
N PHE A 134 6.59 -25.60 7.07
CA PHE A 134 5.59 -26.27 7.91
C PHE A 134 6.18 -27.44 8.71
N ILE A 135 7.08 -28.21 8.11
CA ILE A 135 7.79 -29.31 8.79
C ILE A 135 8.70 -28.75 9.89
N ILE A 136 9.50 -27.72 9.60
CA ILE A 136 10.38 -27.08 10.60
C ILE A 136 9.55 -26.54 11.76
N PHE A 137 8.48 -25.81 11.47
CA PHE A 137 7.58 -25.28 12.48
C PHE A 137 7.00 -26.39 13.36
N SER A 138 6.53 -27.49 12.75
CA SER A 138 6.01 -28.65 13.47
C SER A 138 7.06 -29.29 14.39
N ILE A 139 8.31 -29.43 13.92
CA ILE A 139 9.42 -29.95 14.74
C ILE A 139 9.69 -29.05 15.95
N ILE A 140 9.74 -27.72 15.75
CA ILE A 140 9.93 -26.75 16.84
C ILE A 140 8.81 -26.88 17.87
N VAL A 141 7.55 -26.96 17.43
CA VAL A 141 6.40 -27.14 18.32
C VAL A 141 6.52 -28.44 19.12
N ILE A 142 6.92 -29.55 18.49
CA ILE A 142 7.13 -30.84 19.18
C ILE A 142 8.25 -30.74 20.22
N ILE A 143 9.38 -30.10 19.89
CA ILE A 143 10.50 -29.90 20.82
C ILE A 143 10.05 -29.06 22.02
N LEU A 144 9.35 -27.94 21.78
CA LEU A 144 8.84 -27.07 22.83
C LEU A 144 7.82 -27.80 23.72
N HIS A 145 6.91 -28.56 23.12
CA HIS A 145 5.94 -29.36 23.86
C HIS A 145 6.66 -30.38 24.77
N ASN A 146 7.60 -31.15 24.22
CA ASN A 146 8.37 -32.13 24.98
C ASN A 146 9.20 -31.48 26.09
N PHE A 147 9.78 -30.31 25.85
CA PHE A 147 10.52 -29.54 26.85
C PHE A 147 9.61 -29.07 27.99
N ILE A 148 8.43 -28.54 27.67
CA ILE A 148 7.43 -28.12 28.67
C ILE A 148 6.96 -29.33 29.50
N THR A 149 6.63 -30.46 28.86
CA THR A 149 6.25 -31.70 29.55
C THR A 149 7.37 -32.22 30.45
N PHE A 150 8.62 -32.16 29.99
CA PHE A 150 9.77 -32.57 30.79
C PHE A 150 9.96 -31.67 32.02
N MET A 151 9.85 -30.35 31.85
CA MET A 151 9.95 -29.38 32.95
C MET A 151 8.82 -29.57 33.97
N SER A 152 7.58 -29.77 33.51
CA SER A 152 6.44 -30.01 34.41
C SER A 152 6.56 -31.34 35.16
N CYS A 153 6.98 -32.42 34.49
CA CYS A 153 7.27 -33.70 35.15
C CYS A 153 8.41 -33.59 36.17
N SER A 154 9.47 -32.84 35.85
CA SER A 154 10.61 -32.62 36.76
C SER A 154 10.19 -31.82 37.99
N LEU A 155 9.38 -30.78 37.80
CA LEU A 155 8.79 -29.99 38.89
C LEU A 155 7.91 -30.85 39.80
N MET A 156 7.03 -31.69 39.22
CA MET A 156 6.18 -32.62 39.97
C MET A 156 7.00 -33.63 40.79
N LYS A 157 8.12 -34.14 40.25
CA LYS A 157 9.04 -35.02 41.00
C LYS A 157 9.69 -34.30 42.18
N ILE A 158 10.15 -33.06 42.00
CA ILE A 158 10.75 -32.25 43.07
C ILE A 158 9.73 -31.96 44.18
N VAL A 159 8.49 -31.58 43.82
CA VAL A 159 7.41 -31.33 44.79
C VAL A 159 7.07 -32.60 45.58
N LYS A 160 6.95 -33.77 44.92
CA LYS A 160 6.71 -35.06 45.60
C LYS A 160 7.83 -35.44 46.57
N ILE A 161 9.11 -35.22 46.21
CA ILE A 161 10.25 -35.48 47.10
C ILE A 161 10.20 -34.56 48.33
N LYS A 162 9.80 -33.30 48.15
CA LYS A 162 9.68 -32.34 49.25
C LYS A 162 8.55 -32.70 50.21
N ILE A 163 7.38 -33.13 49.71
CA ILE A 163 6.24 -33.56 50.55
C ILE A 163 6.58 -34.81 51.38
N LYS A 164 7.33 -35.78 50.83
CA LYS A 164 7.68 -37.03 51.54
C LYS A 164 8.74 -36.85 52.64
N LYS A 165 9.37 -35.68 52.73
CA LYS A 165 10.39 -35.34 53.75
C LYS A 165 9.80 -34.63 54.98
N TYR A 166 8.52 -34.28 54.97
CA TYR A 166 7.75 -33.79 56.12
C TYR A 166 6.73 -34.86 56.53
#